data_AF-A0A1X0KEQ4-F1
#
_entry.id   AF-A0A1X0KEQ4-F1
#
_cell.length_a   1.000
_cell.length_b   1.000
_cell.length_c   1.000
_cell.angle_alpha   90.00
_cell.angle_beta   90.00
_cell.angle_gamma   90.00
#
_symmetry.space_group_name_H-M   'P 1'
#
loop_
_entity.id
_entity.type
_entity.pdbx_description
1 polymer ?
#
loop_
_entity_poly.entity_id
_entity_poly.type
_entity_poly.pdbx_seq_one_letter_code
_entity_poly.pdbx_strand_id
1 'polypeptide(L)'
;MTVQPGDRVRITGTMPNDPNPLPVGTTGTVLRVLDSGRQADVDCDNGRTLLLLLEVDPYQVIGRAPRPEPTCNGMATNGQEEVE
;
A
#
# COMPACT_ATOMS: atom_id res chain seq x y z
N MET A 1 -7.72 -3.20 -10.88
CA MET A 1 -7.56 -2.25 -9.77
C MET A 1 -6.14 -2.40 -9.24
N THR A 2 -5.34 -1.33 -9.22
CA THR A 2 -3.95 -1.38 -8.74
C THR A 2 -3.95 -1.23 -7.21
N VAL A 3 -3.10 -2.00 -6.53
CA VAL A 3 -2.82 -1.84 -5.09
C VAL A 3 -1.90 -0.64 -4.91
N GLN A 4 -2.09 0.15 -3.86
CA GLN A 4 -1.26 1.33 -3.56
C GLN A 4 -0.95 1.42 -2.06
N PRO A 5 0.10 2.17 -1.66
CA PRO A 5 0.35 2.48 -0.27
C PRO A 5 -0.88 3.05 0.45
N GLY A 6 -1.09 2.60 1.68
CA GLY A 6 -2.23 2.93 2.53
C GLY A 6 -3.49 2.08 2.31
N ASP A 7 -3.56 1.30 1.22
CA ASP A 7 -4.68 0.38 1.02
C ASP A 7 -4.73 -0.66 2.15
N ARG A 8 -5.95 -1.03 2.56
CA ARG A 8 -6.21 -2.10 3.51
C ARG A 8 -6.50 -3.38 2.76
N VAL A 9 -5.78 -4.45 3.10
CA VAL A 9 -5.92 -5.76 2.47
C VAL A 9 -6.32 -6.82 3.49
N ARG A 10 -6.92 -7.89 3.00
CA ARG A 10 -7.26 -9.10 3.76
C ARG A 10 -6.77 -10.32 3.01
N ILE A 11 -6.12 -11.24 3.70
CA ILE A 11 -5.76 -12.57 3.17
C ILE A 11 -7.03 -13.41 3.05
N THR A 12 -7.29 -13.95 1.86
CA THR A 12 -8.54 -14.67 1.55
C THR A 12 -8.38 -16.17 1.39
N GLY A 13 -7.15 -16.67 1.32
CA GLY A 13 -6.84 -18.08 1.10
C GLY A 13 -5.54 -18.52 1.74
N THR A 14 -5.24 -19.81 1.65
CA THR A 14 -4.00 -20.39 2.14
C THR A 14 -2.82 -20.04 1.22
N MET A 15 -1.62 -19.96 1.79
CA MET A 15 -0.38 -19.73 1.05
C MET A 15 0.51 -20.97 1.15
N PRO A 16 0.25 -22.03 0.37
CA PRO A 16 0.91 -23.34 0.55
C PRO A 16 2.42 -23.31 0.30
N ASN A 17 2.92 -22.29 -0.41
CA ASN A 17 4.33 -22.13 -0.74
C ASN A 17 5.05 -21.12 0.17
N ASP A 18 4.35 -20.48 1.10
CA ASP A 18 4.96 -19.58 2.08
C ASP A 18 5.51 -20.42 3.25
N PRO A 19 6.81 -20.30 3.60
CA PRO A 19 7.41 -21.04 4.72
C PRO A 19 6.84 -20.67 6.09
N ASN A 20 6.18 -19.51 6.22
CA ASN A 20 5.51 -19.06 7.43
C ASN A 20 4.16 -18.40 7.07
N PRO A 21 3.16 -19.18 6.62
CA PRO A 21 1.94 -18.62 6.05
C PRO A 21 1.16 -17.78 7.08
N LEU A 22 0.45 -16.77 6.60
CA LEU A 22 -0.50 -16.03 7.43
C LEU A 22 -1.85 -16.76 7.53
N PRO A 23 -2.55 -16.69 8.68
CA PRO A 23 -3.92 -17.18 8.78
C PRO A 23 -4.85 -16.47 7.81
N VAL A 24 -5.79 -17.21 7.21
CA VAL A 24 -6.89 -16.64 6.41
C VAL A 24 -7.67 -15.64 7.26
N GLY A 25 -7.96 -14.49 6.69
CA GLY A 25 -8.63 -13.40 7.37
C GLY A 25 -7.69 -12.37 8.01
N THR A 26 -6.38 -12.63 8.05
CA THR A 26 -5.41 -11.60 8.48
C THR A 26 -5.59 -10.34 7.63
N THR A 27 -5.66 -9.19 8.29
CA THR A 27 -5.75 -7.87 7.67
C THR A 27 -4.45 -7.10 7.87
N GLY A 28 -4.18 -6.17 6.95
CA GLY A 28 -2.99 -5.33 7.01
C GLY A 28 -3.07 -4.10 6.13
N THR A 29 -2.12 -3.19 6.32
CA THR A 29 -1.97 -1.96 5.55
C THR A 29 -0.79 -2.10 4.59
N VAL A 30 -1.00 -1.78 3.32
CA VAL A 30 0.08 -1.72 2.33
C VAL A 30 0.99 -0.55 2.67
N LEU A 31 2.26 -0.81 2.92
CA LEU A 31 3.26 0.23 3.19
C LEU A 31 3.90 0.74 1.90
N ARG A 32 4.22 -0.19 0.99
CA ARG A 32 4.96 0.09 -0.24
C ARG A 32 4.54 -0.88 -1.33
N VAL A 33 4.54 -0.43 -2.58
CA VAL A 33 4.33 -1.26 -3.76
C VAL A 33 5.58 -1.19 -4.63
N LEU A 34 6.08 -2.34 -5.06
CA LEU A 34 7.14 -2.49 -6.03
C LEU A 34 6.54 -2.99 -7.34
N ASP A 35 6.26 -2.07 -8.26
CA ASP A 35 5.58 -2.39 -9.51
C ASP A 35 6.38 -3.34 -10.41
N SER A 36 7.70 -3.19 -10.47
CA SER A 36 8.58 -4.02 -11.30
C SER A 36 8.61 -5.49 -10.87
N GLY A 37 8.48 -5.74 -9.56
CA GLY A 37 8.45 -7.08 -8.98
C GLY A 37 7.05 -7.61 -8.72
N ARG A 38 6.00 -6.81 -8.96
CA ARG A 38 4.60 -7.13 -8.64
C ARG A 38 4.44 -7.57 -7.17
N GLN A 39 5.08 -6.82 -6.27
CA GLN A 39 5.17 -7.11 -4.85
C GLN A 39 4.73 -5.92 -4.01
N ALA A 40 4.25 -6.17 -2.79
CA ALA A 40 3.94 -5.13 -1.83
C ALA A 40 4.39 -5.51 -0.42
N ASP A 41 4.90 -4.54 0.33
CA ASP A 41 5.14 -4.71 1.76
C ASP A 41 3.83 -4.40 2.50
N VAL A 42 3.38 -5.31 3.35
CA VAL A 42 2.14 -5.18 4.13
C VAL A 42 2.46 -5.29 5.60
N ASP A 43 2.09 -4.27 6.37
CA ASP A 43 2.07 -4.31 7.82
C ASP A 43 0.77 -4.95 8.29
N CYS A 44 0.85 -6.16 8.84
CA CYS A 44 -0.31 -6.93 9.25
C CYS A 44 -0.70 -6.58 10.69
N ASP A 45 -2.00 -6.52 10.97
CA ASP A 45 -2.51 -6.08 12.29
C ASP A 45 -2.12 -7.02 13.44
N ASN A 46 -1.67 -8.24 13.12
CA ASN A 46 -1.14 -9.19 14.08
C ASN A 46 0.34 -8.96 14.44
N GLY A 47 0.93 -7.84 14.00
CA GLY A 47 2.32 -7.46 14.28
C GLY A 47 3.36 -8.11 13.38
N ARG A 48 2.94 -8.81 12.32
CA ARG A 48 3.84 -9.37 11.31
C ARG A 48 3.94 -8.45 10.10
N THR A 49 5.03 -8.58 9.36
CA THR A 49 5.13 -8.01 8.02
C THR A 49 5.05 -9.12 6.98
N LEU A 50 4.39 -8.85 5.85
CA LEU A 50 4.29 -9.74 4.71
C LEU A 50 4.86 -9.06 3.46
N LEU A 51 5.69 -9.77 2.71
CA LEU A 51 5.96 -9.45 1.32
C LEU A 51 4.88 -10.12 0.46
N LEU A 52 3.83 -9.38 0.13
CA LEU A 52 2.67 -9.86 -0.63
C LEU A 52 3.01 -9.94 -2.12
N LEU A 53 2.88 -11.13 -2.71
CA LEU A 53 2.99 -11.36 -4.14
C LEU A 53 1.66 -11.04 -4.83
N LEU A 54 1.58 -9.92 -5.55
CA LEU A 54 0.30 -9.35 -6.03
C LEU A 54 -0.44 -10.24 -7.05
N GLU A 55 0.23 -11.21 -7.64
CA GLU A 55 -0.30 -12.11 -8.68
C GLU A 55 -0.49 -13.55 -8.20
N VAL A 56 0.10 -13.91 -7.05
CA VAL A 56 0.14 -15.29 -6.56
C VAL A 56 -0.65 -15.43 -5.27
N ASP A 57 -0.50 -14.48 -4.35
CA ASP A 57 -1.08 -14.60 -3.03
C ASP A 57 -2.59 -14.33 -3.06
N PRO A 58 -3.38 -15.07 -2.28
CA PRO A 58 -4.81 -14.85 -2.19
C PRO A 58 -5.11 -13.68 -1.24
N TYR A 59 -5.45 -12.53 -1.82
CA TYR A 59 -5.85 -11.35 -1.05
C TYR A 59 -7.03 -10.60 -1.69
N GLN A 60 -7.61 -9.71 -0.91
CA GLN A 60 -8.60 -8.74 -1.37
C GLN A 60 -8.28 -7.37 -0.77
N VAL A 61 -8.40 -6.31 -1.57
CA VAL A 61 -8.40 -4.94 -1.04
C VAL A 61 -9.77 -4.65 -0.41
N ILE A 62 -9.79 -4.38 0.88
CA ILE A 62 -10.99 -4.14 1.71
C ILE A 62 -11.15 -2.67 2.11
N GLY A 63 -10.15 -1.82 1.86
CA GLY A 63 -10.22 -0.38 2.06
C GLY A 63 -9.20 0.33 1.17
N ARG A 64 -9.59 1.47 0.60
CA ARG A 64 -8.71 2.25 -0.28
C ARG A 64 -8.09 3.40 0.49
N ALA A 65 -6.79 3.59 0.32
CA ALA A 65 -6.17 4.85 0.68
C ALA A 65 -6.85 5.99 -0.08
N PRO A 66 -6.98 7.18 0.52
CA PRO A 66 -7.25 8.38 -0.24
C PRO A 66 -6.25 8.45 -1.39
N ARG A 67 -6.73 8.73 -2.62
CA ARG A 67 -5.82 8.99 -3.72
C ARG A 67 -4.91 10.14 -3.27
N PRO A 68 -3.58 10.01 -3.33
CA PRO A 68 -2.72 11.14 -3.03
C PRO A 68 -3.14 12.27 -3.96
N GLU A 69 -3.53 13.41 -3.39
CA GLU A 69 -3.79 14.60 -4.20
C GLU A 69 -2.54 14.88 -5.02
N PRO A 70 -2.66 15.27 -6.30
CA PRO A 70 -1.54 15.79 -7.05
C PRO A 70 -1.15 17.13 -6.40
N THR A 71 -0.34 17.08 -5.35
CA THR A 71 0.16 18.27 -4.69
C THR A 71 1.31 18.80 -5.54
N CYS A 72 1.01 19.80 -6.37
CA CYS A 72 2.03 20.71 -6.88
C CYS A 72 2.46 21.66 -5.75
N ASN A 73 3.00 21.14 -4.64
CA ASN A 73 3.58 21.97 -3.60
C ASN A 73 5.06 22.21 -3.91
N GLY A 74 5.28 23.10 -4.88
CA GLY A 74 6.62 23.47 -5.34
C GLY A 74 6.60 24.67 -6.29
N MET A 75 6.08 25.81 -5.82
CA MET A 75 6.51 27.19 -6.10
C MET A 75 5.35 28.17 -5.96
N ALA A 76 5.19 28.78 -4.78
CA ALA A 76 4.72 30.15 -4.63
C ALA A 76 4.79 30.56 -3.15
N THR A 77 5.94 31.02 -2.69
CA THR A 77 6.03 32.16 -1.77
C THR A 77 7.42 32.77 -1.90
N ASN A 78 7.53 33.91 -2.57
CA ASN A 78 8.35 35.02 -2.10
C ASN A 78 7.74 36.28 -2.72
N GLY A 79 7.00 37.01 -1.91
CA GLY A 79 6.63 38.37 -2.23
C GLY A 79 7.83 39.29 -2.00
N GLN A 80 8.02 40.23 -2.93
CA GLN A 80 8.62 41.56 -2.75
C GLN A 80 7.84 42.44 -3.77
N GLU A 81 6.88 43.24 -3.30
CA GLU A 81 7.00 44.69 -2.98
C GLU A 81 6.91 45.54 -4.26
N GLU A 82 5.77 46.22 -4.47
CA GLU A 82 5.62 47.70 -4.60
C GLU A 82 6.55 48.33 -5.66
N VAL A 83 6.20 49.25 -6.57
CA VAL A 83 5.13 50.24 -6.74
C VAL A 83 5.37 50.89 -8.12
N GLU A 84 4.29 51.46 -8.68
CA GLU A 84 4.19 52.42 -9.81
C GLU A 84 4.51 51.94 -11.24
#